data_AF-A0A250JXY7-F1
#
_entry.id   AF-A0A250JXY7-F1
#
_cell.length_a   1.000
_cell.length_b   1.000
_cell.length_c   1.000
_cell.angle_alpha   90.00
_cell.angle_beta   90.00
_cell.angle_gamma   90.00
#
_symmetry.space_group_name_H-M   'P 1'
#
loop_
_entity.id
_entity.type
_entity.pdbx_description
1 polymer ?
#
loop_
_entity_poly.entity_id
_entity_poly.type
_entity_poly.pdbx_seq_one_letter_code
_entity_poly.pdbx_strand_id
1 'polypeptide(L)'
;MHSLRTLSVVLSLFATPVLAEEATPAPRPQASKSEKPRCEHGVQKSLCARCNPKLAPVYKAKGDWCPEHARPESQCVLCNPELARKGVK
;
A
#
# COMPACT_ATOMS: atom_id res chain seq x y z
N MET A 1 58.83 -50.59 -27.17
CA MET A 1 59.86 -49.70 -27.75
C MET A 1 59.17 -48.41 -28.18
N HIS A 2 59.57 -47.28 -27.60
CA HIS A 2 59.17 -45.88 -27.91
C HIS A 2 57.72 -45.50 -27.59
N SER A 3 57.41 -44.88 -26.44
CA SER A 3 57.83 -43.54 -26.00
C SER A 3 57.52 -42.48 -27.05
N LEU A 4 56.55 -41.60 -26.78
CA LEU A 4 56.76 -40.15 -26.63
C LEU A 4 55.42 -39.38 -26.68
N ARG A 5 55.12 -38.72 -25.54
CA ARG A 5 54.73 -37.30 -25.41
C ARG A 5 53.70 -36.71 -26.37
N THR A 6 52.50 -36.42 -25.84
CA THR A 6 51.76 -35.14 -26.03
C THR A 6 50.85 -34.96 -24.80
N LEU A 7 51.29 -34.29 -23.72
CA LEU A 7 51.09 -32.86 -23.42
C LEU A 7 49.73 -32.28 -23.85
N SER A 8 48.80 -32.20 -22.89
CA SER A 8 47.90 -31.04 -22.64
C SER A 8 46.91 -31.41 -21.53
N VAL A 9 47.13 -30.99 -20.28
CA VAL A 9 46.73 -29.69 -19.70
C VAL A 9 45.43 -29.85 -18.90
N VAL A 10 45.59 -29.80 -17.56
CA VAL A 10 44.70 -29.15 -16.57
C VAL A 10 43.40 -29.91 -16.27
N LEU A 11 43.30 -30.76 -15.23
CA LEU A 11 43.28 -30.46 -13.79
C LEU A 11 42.75 -29.05 -13.44
N SER A 12 41.43 -28.88 -13.39
CA SER A 12 40.81 -27.80 -12.61
C SER A 12 39.41 -28.20 -12.11
N LEU A 13 39.43 -28.84 -10.94
CA LEU A 13 38.64 -28.47 -9.76
C LEU A 13 37.20 -27.97 -10.01
N PHE A 14 36.27 -28.91 -10.03
CA PHE A 14 34.88 -28.68 -9.67
C PHE A 14 34.79 -28.27 -8.20
N ALA A 15 34.66 -26.97 -7.95
CA ALA A 15 34.27 -26.45 -6.64
C ALA A 15 33.59 -25.07 -6.81
N THR A 16 32.38 -25.07 -7.35
CA THR A 16 31.45 -23.96 -7.15
C THR A 16 30.54 -24.30 -5.98
N PRO A 17 30.56 -23.54 -4.88
CA PRO A 17 29.65 -23.77 -3.77
C PRO A 17 28.22 -23.53 -4.24
N VAL A 18 27.32 -24.46 -3.89
CA VAL A 18 25.88 -24.27 -4.04
C VAL A 18 25.51 -23.13 -3.08
N LEU A 19 25.34 -21.93 -3.63
CA LEU A 19 24.74 -20.83 -2.90
C LEU A 19 23.26 -21.16 -2.83
N ALA A 20 22.81 -21.45 -1.61
CA ALA A 20 21.41 -21.62 -1.27
C ALA A 20 20.61 -20.46 -1.89
N GLU A 21 19.76 -20.81 -2.85
CA GLU A 21 18.77 -19.92 -3.42
C GLU A 21 17.75 -19.64 -2.32
N GLU A 22 18.00 -18.57 -1.56
CA GLU A 22 16.99 -17.98 -0.70
C GLU A 22 15.82 -17.58 -1.59
N ALA A 23 14.72 -18.31 -1.42
CA ALA A 23 13.45 -18.05 -2.05
C ALA A 23 13.08 -16.58 -1.87
N THR A 24 13.17 -15.83 -2.98
CA THR A 24 12.65 -14.48 -3.10
C THR A 24 11.17 -14.49 -2.70
N PRO A 25 10.74 -13.73 -1.67
CA PRO A 25 9.31 -13.57 -1.44
C PRO A 25 8.73 -12.84 -2.64
N ALA A 26 7.76 -13.47 -3.30
CA ALA A 26 7.02 -12.89 -4.40
C ALA A 26 6.56 -11.46 -4.05
N PRO A 27 6.66 -10.49 -4.98
CA PRO A 27 6.11 -9.17 -4.74
C PRO A 27 4.60 -9.34 -4.51
N ARG A 28 4.15 -9.08 -3.27
CA ARG A 28 2.73 -8.90 -2.97
C ARG A 28 2.20 -7.89 -3.99
N PRO A 29 0.98 -8.06 -4.53
CA PRO A 29 0.40 -7.05 -5.39
C PRO A 29 0.37 -5.74 -4.59
N GLN A 30 1.31 -4.85 -4.92
CA GLN A 30 1.29 -3.50 -4.42
C GLN A 30 0.03 -2.91 -5.02
N ALA A 31 -1.03 -2.82 -4.20
CA ALA A 31 -2.22 -2.09 -4.55
C ALA A 31 -1.77 -0.67 -4.83
N SER A 32 -1.55 -0.39 -6.12
CA SER A 32 -1.22 0.92 -6.65
C SER A 32 -2.27 1.86 -6.11
N LYS A 33 -1.83 2.78 -5.23
CA LYS A 33 -2.67 3.80 -4.63
C LYS A 33 -3.17 4.69 -5.77
N SER A 34 -4.30 4.29 -6.37
CA SER A 34 -5.09 5.19 -7.19
C SER A 34 -5.62 6.25 -6.23
N GLU A 35 -4.89 7.36 -6.14
CA GLU A 35 -5.21 8.45 -5.24
C GLU A 35 -6.53 9.07 -5.72
N LYS A 36 -7.63 8.67 -5.07
CA LYS A 36 -8.97 9.15 -5.41
C LYS A 36 -9.02 10.67 -5.19
N PRO A 37 -9.62 11.44 -6.12
CA PRO A 37 -9.65 12.90 -6.00
C PRO A 37 -10.37 13.33 -4.71
N ARG A 38 -9.73 14.24 -3.97
CA ARG A 38 -10.33 14.95 -2.82
C ARG A 38 -11.21 16.08 -3.34
N CYS A 39 -12.33 16.34 -2.68
CA CYS A 39 -13.15 17.51 -2.91
C CYS A 39 -12.62 18.72 -2.12
N GLU A 40 -13.24 19.88 -2.30
CA GLU A 40 -12.86 21.14 -1.64
C GLU A 40 -12.94 21.08 -0.10
N HIS A 41 -13.70 20.12 0.44
CA HIS A 41 -13.82 19.85 1.88
C HIS A 41 -12.69 18.97 2.45
N GLY A 42 -11.71 18.56 1.62
CA GLY A 42 -10.56 17.75 2.04
C GLY A 42 -10.85 16.25 2.20
N VAL A 43 -12.07 15.81 1.92
CA VAL A 43 -12.49 14.40 1.95
C VAL A 43 -12.50 13.86 0.51
N GLN A 44 -12.29 12.55 0.32
CA GLN A 44 -12.50 11.92 -1.00
C GLN A 44 -13.91 12.24 -1.52
N LYS A 45 -14.02 12.65 -2.78
CA LYS A 45 -15.29 13.16 -3.34
C LYS A 45 -16.45 12.16 -3.18
N SER A 46 -16.18 10.87 -3.30
CA SER A 46 -17.18 9.80 -3.13
C SER A 46 -17.56 9.48 -1.69
N LEU A 47 -16.81 10.00 -0.70
CA LEU A 47 -17.02 9.76 0.73
C LEU A 47 -17.42 11.04 1.49
N CYS A 48 -17.35 12.22 0.86
CA CYS A 48 -17.75 13.44 1.52
C CYS A 48 -19.27 13.48 1.70
N ALA A 49 -19.74 13.50 2.95
CA ALA A 49 -21.17 13.58 3.25
C ALA A 49 -21.77 14.94 2.88
N ARG A 50 -20.96 16.01 2.81
CA ARG A 50 -21.39 17.31 2.29
C ARG A 50 -21.61 17.29 0.78
N CYS A 51 -20.78 16.58 0.02
CA CYS A 51 -20.98 16.42 -1.42
C CYS A 51 -22.05 15.36 -1.74
N ASN A 52 -22.22 14.36 -0.89
CA ASN A 52 -23.15 13.24 -1.09
C ASN A 52 -23.99 13.03 0.17
N PRO A 53 -25.06 13.81 0.39
CA PRO A 53 -25.88 13.71 1.61
C PRO A 53 -26.55 12.33 1.77
N LYS A 54 -26.71 11.59 0.67
CA LYS A 54 -27.20 10.20 0.66
C LYS A 54 -26.31 9.23 1.46
N LEU A 55 -25.06 9.61 1.77
CA LEU A 55 -24.17 8.79 2.60
C LEU A 55 -24.46 8.91 4.09
N ALA A 56 -25.20 9.93 4.55
CA ALA A 56 -25.55 10.09 5.96
C ALA A 56 -26.13 8.83 6.63
N PRO A 57 -27.14 8.14 6.05
CA PRO A 57 -27.63 6.87 6.62
C PRO A 57 -26.57 5.78 6.67
N VAL A 58 -25.65 5.73 5.69
CA VAL A 58 -24.54 4.76 5.68
C VAL A 58 -23.57 5.01 6.83
N TYR A 59 -23.23 6.28 7.08
CA TYR A 59 -22.38 6.68 8.20
C TYR A 59 -23.05 6.42 9.56
N LYS A 60 -24.35 6.72 9.68
CA LYS A 60 -25.16 6.38 10.87
C LYS A 60 -25.19 4.88 11.13
N ALA A 61 -25.45 4.06 10.11
CA ALA A 61 -25.47 2.60 10.23
C ALA A 61 -24.10 2.02 10.62
N LYS A 62 -23.01 2.73 10.28
CA LYS A 62 -21.64 2.37 10.67
C LYS A 62 -21.22 2.89 12.06
N GLY A 63 -22.07 3.67 12.73
CA GLY A 63 -21.73 4.34 13.99
C GLY A 63 -20.74 5.51 13.86
N ASP A 64 -20.44 5.94 12.63
CA ASP A 64 -19.55 7.07 12.34
C ASP A 64 -20.38 8.34 12.16
N TRP A 65 -21.15 8.73 13.17
CA TRP A 65 -22.07 9.86 13.07
C TRP A 65 -22.01 10.77 14.29
N CYS A 66 -21.76 12.06 14.03
CA CYS A 66 -21.83 13.14 15.00
C CYS A 66 -23.27 13.66 15.04
N PRO A 67 -24.06 13.40 16.11
CA PRO A 67 -25.42 13.89 16.20
C PRO A 67 -25.49 15.42 16.37
N GLU A 68 -24.55 16.00 17.14
CA GLU A 68 -24.53 17.44 17.45
C GLU A 68 -24.29 18.30 16.21
N HIS A 69 -23.46 17.80 15.29
CA HIS A 69 -23.03 18.54 14.10
C HIS A 69 -23.56 17.94 12.79
N ALA A 70 -24.48 16.98 12.88
CA ALA A 70 -25.17 16.33 11.77
C ALA A 70 -24.24 15.91 10.60
N ARG A 71 -23.08 15.33 10.93
CA ARG A 71 -22.06 14.93 9.95
C ARG A 71 -21.32 13.68 10.40
N PRO A 72 -20.60 12.97 9.52
CA PRO A 72 -19.83 11.82 9.94
C PRO A 72 -18.75 12.21 10.96
N GLU A 73 -18.54 11.39 12.00
CA GLU A 73 -17.52 11.63 13.03
C GLU A 73 -16.13 11.78 12.40
N SER A 74 -15.80 10.88 11.46
CA SER A 74 -14.58 10.92 10.63
C SER A 74 -14.40 12.17 9.77
N GLN A 75 -15.43 13.01 9.69
CA GLN A 75 -15.39 14.29 8.98
C GLN A 75 -15.60 15.45 9.95
N CYS A 76 -16.02 15.24 11.20
CA CYS A 76 -16.41 16.29 12.13
C CYS A 76 -15.21 17.03 12.73
N VAL A 77 -14.80 18.14 12.11
CA VAL A 77 -13.70 18.98 12.61
C VAL A 77 -14.00 19.68 13.94
N LEU A 78 -15.29 19.79 14.31
CA LEU A 78 -15.71 20.42 15.57
C LEU A 78 -15.45 19.48 16.76
N CYS A 79 -15.66 18.17 16.58
CA CYS A 79 -15.35 17.16 17.59
C CYS A 79 -13.91 16.64 17.47
N ASN A 80 -13.35 16.63 16.25
CA ASN A 80 -12.05 16.05 15.93
C ASN A 80 -11.15 17.10 15.22
N PRO A 81 -10.56 18.06 15.95
CA PRO A 81 -9.82 19.17 15.36
C PRO A 81 -8.55 18.74 14.59
N GLU A 82 -7.95 17.59 14.91
CA GLU A 82 -6.88 17.01 14.09
C GLU A 82 -7.25 16.76 12.62
N LEU A 83 -8.53 16.58 12.30
CA LEU A 83 -8.97 16.42 10.91
C LEU A 83 -8.68 17.68 10.07
N ALA A 84 -8.74 18.87 10.68
CA ALA A 84 -8.38 20.13 10.03
C ALA A 84 -6.90 20.18 9.67
N ARG A 85 -6.01 19.66 10.53
CA ARG A 85 -4.57 19.54 10.23
C ARG A 85 -4.32 18.57 9.06
N LYS A 86 -5.22 17.61 8.84
CA LYS A 86 -5.21 16.69 7.69
C LYS A 86 -5.92 17.27 6.45
N GLY A 87 -6.35 18.53 6.51
CA GLY A 87 -6.96 19.26 5.40
C GLY A 87 -8.48 19.08 5.27
N VAL A 88 -9.15 18.40 6.21
CA VAL A 88 -10.62 18.33 6.24
C VAL A 88 -11.17 19.65 6.76
N LYS A 89 -12.09 20.26 6.04
CA LYS A 89 -12.65 21.59 6.36
C LYS A 89 -14.12 21.57 6.08
#